data_AF-A0A554G791-F1
#
_entry.id   AF-A0A554G791-F1
#
_cell.length_a   1.000
_cell.length_b   1.000
_cell.length_c   1.000
_cell.angle_alpha   90.00
_cell.angle_beta   90.00
_cell.angle_gamma   90.00
#
_symmetry.space_group_name_H-M   'P 1'
#
loop_
_entity.id
_entity.type
_entity.pdbx_description
1 polymer ?
#
loop_
_entity_poly.entity_id
_entity_poly.type
_entity_poly.pdbx_seq_one_letter_code
_entity_poly.pdbx_strand_id
1 'polypeptide(L)'
;MLLFLLPLLALTGDGTPETSTARPRLTCDTPAELTALLANGVLDQRGLVGLRLHLPGLPGHAAESLAAWSFRGKSRVALLIQLPEAVLPASRMVRATLRASSPRSELKVLGVLQLAPTPTEPDTRVVVEAEAEFRDAHGVYTLELLDAEGQRILVLTRVRFPPL
;
A
#
# COMPACT_ATOMS: atom_id res chain seq x y z
N MET A 1 9.69 -60.25 21.20
CA MET A 1 10.52 -59.97 22.39
C MET A 1 11.23 -58.64 22.18
N LEU A 2 11.02 -57.69 23.09
CA LEU A 2 11.75 -56.43 23.20
C LEU A 2 13.24 -56.66 23.49
N LEU A 3 14.08 -55.72 23.10
CA LEU A 3 15.11 -55.15 23.99
C LEU A 3 15.42 -53.70 23.62
N PHE A 4 15.31 -52.86 24.64
CA PHE A 4 15.54 -51.42 24.73
C PHE A 4 17.01 -51.03 24.49
N LEU A 5 17.24 -49.80 24.00
CA LEU A 5 18.39 -48.98 24.39
C LEU A 5 17.98 -47.49 24.35
N LEU A 6 17.68 -46.95 25.53
CA LEU A 6 17.71 -45.52 25.86
C LEU A 6 19.14 -45.14 26.24
N PRO A 7 19.57 -43.89 26.02
CA PRO A 7 20.44 -43.22 26.97
C PRO A 7 19.63 -42.19 27.77
N LEU A 8 19.59 -42.45 29.07
CA LEU A 8 19.35 -41.48 30.13
C LEU A 8 20.36 -40.33 30.01
N LEU A 9 19.90 -39.07 30.01
CA LEU A 9 20.69 -37.98 30.58
C LEU A 9 19.79 -37.14 31.47
N ALA A 10 20.27 -37.01 32.70
CA ALA A 10 19.55 -36.53 33.85
C ALA A 10 19.38 -35.01 33.85
N LEU A 11 18.27 -34.65 34.47
CA LEU A 11 17.78 -33.33 34.85
C LEU A 11 18.73 -32.65 35.85
N THR A 12 19.13 -31.41 35.56
CA THR A 12 19.40 -30.40 36.61
C THR A 12 18.70 -29.12 36.18
N GLY A 13 17.63 -28.77 36.88
CA GLY A 13 16.94 -27.51 36.70
C GLY A 13 17.77 -26.33 37.20
N ASP A 14 17.49 -25.14 36.69
CA ASP A 14 16.82 -24.06 37.43
C ASP A 14 16.77 -22.81 36.54
N GLY A 15 15.73 -21.99 36.69
CA GLY A 15 15.75 -20.59 36.23
C GLY A 15 15.09 -20.28 34.89
N THR A 16 13.84 -19.80 34.98
CA THR A 16 13.17 -18.83 34.09
C THR A 16 12.99 -19.16 32.59
N PRO A 17 11.75 -19.31 32.09
CA PRO A 17 11.48 -19.14 30.67
C PRO A 17 11.53 -17.65 30.33
N GLU A 18 12.73 -17.10 30.17
CA GLU A 18 12.92 -15.87 29.39
C GLU A 18 12.45 -16.20 27.98
N THR A 19 11.17 -15.92 27.75
CA THR A 19 10.54 -15.93 26.44
C THR A 19 11.12 -14.74 25.70
N SER A 20 12.38 -14.86 25.29
CA SER A 20 12.99 -13.98 24.28
C SER A 20 12.34 -14.37 22.96
N THR A 21 11.08 -13.96 22.83
CA THR A 21 10.47 -13.67 21.55
C THR A 21 11.21 -12.44 21.03
N ALA A 22 12.44 -12.66 20.58
CA ALA A 22 13.07 -11.76 19.63
C ALA A 22 12.06 -11.64 18.50
N ARG A 23 11.31 -10.52 18.51
CA ARG A 23 10.39 -10.20 17.41
C ARG A 23 11.21 -10.33 16.15
N PRO A 24 10.80 -11.13 15.17
CA PRO A 24 11.47 -11.15 13.88
C PRO A 24 11.51 -9.69 13.43
N ARG A 25 12.71 -9.12 13.37
CA ARG A 25 12.93 -7.87 12.67
C ARG A 25 12.63 -8.25 11.22
N LEU A 26 11.42 -7.93 10.79
CA LEU A 26 11.02 -7.99 9.40
C LEU A 26 11.91 -6.97 8.68
N THR A 27 13.10 -7.42 8.30
CA THR A 27 13.91 -6.77 7.29
C THR A 27 13.23 -7.18 5.99
N CYS A 28 12.20 -6.44 5.54
CA CYS A 28 11.62 -6.78 4.24
C CYS A 28 12.53 -6.20 3.17
N ASP A 29 13.46 -7.03 2.72
CA ASP A 29 14.29 -6.78 1.54
C ASP A 29 13.50 -6.99 0.24
N THR A 30 12.24 -6.55 0.19
CA THR A 30 11.43 -6.61 -1.03
C THR A 30 10.73 -5.28 -1.28
N PRO A 31 10.52 -4.90 -2.55
CA PRO A 31 9.95 -3.61 -2.93
C PRO A 31 8.45 -3.47 -2.64
N ALA A 32 7.94 -4.14 -1.60
CA ALA A 32 6.54 -4.37 -1.28
C ALA A 32 6.13 -3.84 0.12
N GLU A 33 7.00 -3.13 0.84
CA GLU A 33 6.72 -2.78 2.24
C GLU A 33 5.53 -1.82 2.40
N LEU A 34 5.51 -0.66 1.74
CA LEU A 34 4.47 0.33 2.02
C LEU A 34 3.10 -0.13 1.51
N THR A 35 3.05 -0.69 0.29
CA THR A 35 1.82 -1.27 -0.26
C THR A 35 1.28 -2.40 0.62
N ALA A 36 2.13 -3.35 1.04
CA ALA A 36 1.68 -4.45 1.88
C ALA A 36 1.25 -3.97 3.28
N LEU A 37 1.94 -2.99 3.86
CA LEU A 37 1.59 -2.45 5.17
C LEU A 37 0.27 -1.66 5.15
N LEU A 38 0.03 -0.87 4.09
CA LEU A 38 -1.23 -0.18 3.87
C LEU A 38 -2.38 -1.17 3.56
N ALA A 39 -2.14 -2.16 2.70
CA ALA A 39 -3.16 -3.11 2.27
C ALA A 39 -3.62 -4.06 3.38
N ASN A 40 -2.70 -4.46 4.26
CA ASN A 40 -3.01 -5.32 5.40
C ASN A 40 -3.52 -4.54 6.62
N GLY A 41 -3.69 -3.22 6.52
CA GLY A 41 -4.14 -2.36 7.62
C GLY A 41 -3.17 -2.32 8.80
N VAL A 42 -1.94 -2.78 8.61
CA VAL A 42 -0.87 -2.78 9.63
C VAL A 42 -0.42 -1.34 9.89
N LEU A 43 -0.47 -0.49 8.86
CA LEU A 43 -0.32 0.95 8.97
C LEU A 43 -1.52 1.62 8.28
N ASP A 44 -2.22 2.48 9.00
CA ASP A 44 -3.19 3.42 8.45
C ASP A 44 -2.67 4.86 8.59
N GLN A 45 -3.48 5.86 8.25
CA GLN A 45 -3.13 7.28 8.44
C GLN A 45 -2.84 7.68 9.90
N ARG A 46 -3.13 6.83 10.88
CA ARG A 46 -2.79 7.05 12.29
C ARG A 46 -1.39 6.50 12.62
N GLY A 47 -0.81 5.67 11.75
CA GLY A 47 0.56 5.14 11.83
C GLY A 47 1.53 5.65 10.75
N LEU A 48 1.02 6.26 9.67
CA LEU A 48 1.78 6.99 8.64
C LEU A 48 1.15 8.37 8.44
N VAL A 49 1.95 9.43 8.32
CA VAL A 49 1.42 10.75 7.97
C VAL A 49 0.80 10.66 6.56
N GLY A 50 -0.53 10.69 6.50
CA GLY A 50 -1.30 10.67 5.26
C GLY A 50 -1.83 12.05 4.90
N LEU A 51 -1.74 12.43 3.63
CA LEU A 51 -2.37 13.65 3.11
C LEU A 51 -3.62 13.27 2.31
N ARG A 52 -4.79 13.68 2.80
CA ARG A 52 -6.07 13.55 2.08
C ARG A 52 -6.05 14.44 0.84
N LEU A 53 -6.40 13.88 -0.30
CA LEU A 53 -6.44 14.58 -1.58
C LEU A 53 -7.85 15.16 -1.82
N HIS A 54 -7.89 16.30 -2.49
CA HIS A 54 -9.14 16.86 -3.00
C HIS A 54 -9.42 16.27 -4.37
N LEU A 55 -10.62 15.71 -4.56
CA LEU A 55 -10.94 14.93 -5.74
C LEU A 55 -12.07 15.62 -6.53
N PRO A 56 -11.97 15.69 -7.86
CA PRO A 56 -13.11 16.04 -8.67
C PRO A 56 -14.16 14.92 -8.56
N GLY A 57 -15.44 15.28 -8.45
CA GLY A 57 -16.51 14.28 -8.49
C GLY A 57 -16.49 13.50 -9.81
N LEU A 58 -16.79 12.20 -9.77
CA LEU A 58 -16.97 11.42 -10.98
C LEU A 58 -18.34 11.73 -11.62
N PRO A 59 -18.44 11.80 -12.95
CA PRO A 59 -19.74 11.91 -13.62
C PRO A 59 -20.68 10.78 -13.17
N GLY A 60 -21.84 11.11 -12.63
CA GLY A 60 -22.82 10.12 -12.16
C GLY A 60 -22.60 9.59 -10.74
N HIS A 61 -21.58 10.05 -10.01
CA HIS A 61 -21.32 9.69 -8.61
C HIS A 61 -21.18 10.92 -7.73
N ALA A 62 -21.63 10.84 -6.47
CA ALA A 62 -21.46 11.92 -5.52
C ALA A 62 -19.97 12.14 -5.25
N ALA A 63 -19.57 13.39 -4.99
CA ALA A 63 -18.18 13.73 -4.66
C ALA A 63 -17.67 13.01 -3.39
N GLU A 64 -18.57 12.55 -2.54
CA GLU A 64 -18.26 11.79 -1.32
C GLU A 64 -17.99 10.30 -1.57
N SER A 65 -18.29 9.80 -2.77
CA SER A 65 -18.09 8.39 -3.15
C SER A 65 -16.67 8.07 -3.59
N LEU A 66 -15.78 9.07 -3.62
CA LEU A 66 -14.38 8.91 -4.00
C LEU A 66 -13.52 9.50 -2.88
N ALA A 67 -12.57 8.72 -2.38
CA ALA A 67 -11.61 9.18 -1.39
C ALA A 67 -10.20 8.74 -1.80
N ALA A 68 -9.21 9.61 -1.55
CA ALA A 68 -7.82 9.27 -1.81
C ALA A 68 -6.90 9.91 -0.77
N TRP A 69 -5.86 9.16 -0.44
CA TRP A 69 -4.80 9.55 0.46
C TRP A 69 -3.45 9.27 -0.18
N SER A 70 -2.48 10.09 0.17
CA SER A 70 -1.10 9.95 -0.25
C SER A 70 -0.20 9.81 0.96
N PHE A 71 0.85 9.00 0.80
CA PHE A 71 1.78 8.64 1.86
C PHE A 71 3.21 8.78 1.35
N ARG A 72 4.13 9.07 2.26
CA ARG A 72 5.55 9.19 1.96
C ARG A 72 6.38 8.30 2.88
N GLY A 73 7.25 7.50 2.28
CA GLY A 73 8.38 6.84 2.92
C GLY A 73 9.71 7.49 2.50
N LYS A 74 10.83 6.94 2.96
CA LYS A 74 12.16 7.53 2.73
C LYS A 74 12.53 7.67 1.25
N SER A 75 12.26 6.65 0.44
CA SER A 75 12.57 6.58 -0.99
C SER A 75 11.35 6.19 -1.86
N ARG A 76 10.16 6.31 -1.28
CA ARG A 76 8.92 5.78 -1.85
C ARG A 76 7.75 6.66 -1.52
N VAL A 77 6.76 6.63 -2.39
CA VAL A 77 5.46 7.24 -2.17
C VAL A 77 4.36 6.25 -2.50
N ALA A 78 3.21 6.40 -1.84
CA ALA A 78 2.04 5.58 -2.14
C ALA A 78 0.77 6.42 -2.20
N LEU A 79 -0.21 5.94 -2.97
CA LEU A 79 -1.58 6.43 -2.95
C LEU A 79 -2.51 5.29 -2.59
N LEU A 80 -3.45 5.55 -1.67
CA LEU A 80 -4.63 4.72 -1.45
C LEU A 80 -5.83 5.44 -2.05
N ILE A 81 -6.59 4.75 -2.89
CA ILE A 81 -7.74 5.29 -3.59
C ILE A 81 -8.92 4.36 -3.31
N GLN A 82 -10.01 4.91 -2.81
CA GLN A 82 -11.28 4.24 -2.61
C GLN A 82 -12.24 4.65 -3.72
N LEU A 83 -12.74 3.65 -4.44
CA LEU A 83 -13.63 3.78 -5.58
C LEU A 83 -14.86 2.89 -5.36
N PRO A 84 -16.07 3.33 -5.76
CA PRO A 84 -17.22 2.45 -5.75
C PRO A 84 -16.98 1.26 -6.69
N GLU A 85 -17.43 0.06 -6.30
CA GLU A 85 -17.30 -1.16 -7.14
C GLU A 85 -17.97 -1.00 -8.52
N ALA A 86 -18.99 -0.13 -8.62
CA ALA A 86 -19.62 0.23 -9.89
C ALA A 86 -18.70 0.99 -10.86
N VAL A 87 -17.70 1.72 -10.34
CA VAL A 87 -16.70 2.45 -11.13
C VAL A 87 -15.54 1.53 -11.49
N LEU A 88 -15.05 0.77 -10.51
CA LEU A 88 -13.93 -0.13 -10.68
C LEU A 88 -14.23 -1.49 -10.04
N PRO A 89 -14.70 -2.47 -10.83
CA PRO A 89 -14.89 -3.82 -10.31
C PRO A 89 -13.58 -4.43 -9.83
N ALA A 90 -13.61 -5.15 -8.70
CA ALA A 90 -12.47 -5.84 -8.09
C ALA A 90 -11.75 -6.81 -9.05
N SER A 91 -12.48 -7.35 -10.03
CA SER A 91 -11.97 -8.27 -11.05
C SER A 91 -11.23 -7.58 -12.19
N ARG A 92 -11.36 -6.26 -12.35
CA ARG A 92 -10.75 -5.52 -13.46
C ARG A 92 -9.29 -5.25 -13.15
N MET A 93 -8.39 -5.63 -14.04
CA MET A 93 -6.96 -5.32 -13.89
C MET A 93 -6.69 -3.84 -14.16
N VAL A 94 -5.88 -3.22 -13.30
CA VAL A 94 -5.56 -1.79 -13.36
C VAL A 94 -4.06 -1.57 -13.46
N ARG A 95 -3.69 -0.57 -14.25
CA ARG A 95 -2.34 0.02 -14.32
C ARG A 95 -2.40 1.45 -13.84
N ALA A 96 -1.25 1.99 -13.43
CA ALA A 96 -1.14 3.37 -12.99
C ALA A 96 0.05 4.06 -13.66
N THR A 97 -0.10 5.36 -13.90
CA THR A 97 1.02 6.25 -14.22
C THR A 97 0.99 7.44 -13.27
N LEU A 98 2.16 7.94 -12.88
CA LEU A 98 2.29 9.07 -11.97
C LEU A 98 3.25 10.10 -12.55
N ARG A 99 2.70 11.12 -13.20
CA ARG A 99 3.46 12.08 -14.03
C ARG A 99 3.47 13.45 -13.40
N ALA A 100 4.63 14.08 -13.24
CA ALA A 100 4.69 15.49 -12.90
C ALA A 100 4.27 16.33 -14.12
N SER A 101 3.94 17.60 -13.89
CA SER A 101 3.61 18.54 -14.98
C SER A 101 4.82 18.86 -15.87
N SER A 102 6.06 18.61 -15.42
CA SER A 102 7.26 18.72 -16.25
C SER A 102 7.41 17.48 -17.15
N PRO A 103 7.72 17.65 -18.45
CA PRO A 103 7.69 16.59 -19.46
C PRO A 103 8.71 15.46 -19.31
N ARG A 104 9.50 15.43 -18.22
CA ARG A 104 10.55 14.42 -17.94
C ARG A 104 10.47 13.78 -16.55
N SER A 105 9.37 13.95 -15.84
CA SER A 105 9.30 13.54 -14.41
C SER A 105 8.13 12.60 -14.18
N GLU A 106 8.14 11.44 -14.83
CA GLU A 106 7.26 10.32 -14.47
C GLU A 106 7.93 9.50 -13.37
N LEU A 107 7.23 9.29 -12.26
CA LEU A 107 7.71 8.41 -11.20
C LEU A 107 7.54 6.96 -11.65
N LYS A 108 8.56 6.16 -11.37
CA LYS A 108 8.53 4.73 -11.65
C LYS A 108 7.56 4.05 -10.70
N VAL A 109 6.39 3.67 -11.22
CA VAL A 109 5.41 2.86 -10.50
C VAL A 109 6.01 1.48 -10.27
N LEU A 110 6.07 1.07 -9.00
CA LEU A 110 6.59 -0.21 -8.56
C LEU A 110 5.51 -1.28 -8.55
N GLY A 111 4.27 -0.90 -8.24
CA GLY A 111 3.15 -1.81 -8.17
C GLY A 111 1.81 -1.10 -8.07
N VAL A 112 0.78 -1.82 -8.51
CA VAL A 112 -0.62 -1.47 -8.30
C VAL A 112 -1.28 -2.69 -7.66
N LEU A 113 -1.78 -2.51 -6.44
CA LEU A 113 -2.51 -3.54 -5.71
C LEU A 113 -3.98 -3.15 -5.63
N GLN A 114 -4.85 -4.04 -6.08
CA GLN A 114 -6.29 -3.86 -5.96
C GLN A 114 -6.85 -4.81 -4.92
N LEU A 115 -7.62 -4.25 -3.98
CA LEU A 115 -8.27 -4.98 -2.92
C LEU A 115 -9.78 -4.95 -3.16
N ALA A 116 -10.38 -6.12 -3.15
CA ALA A 116 -11.83 -6.25 -3.26
C ALA A 116 -12.53 -5.56 -2.08
N PRO A 117 -13.76 -5.06 -2.29
CA PRO A 117 -14.62 -4.61 -1.22
C PRO A 117 -14.81 -5.69 -0.14
N THR A 118 -15.00 -5.23 1.10
CA THR A 118 -15.39 -6.07 2.23
C THR A 118 -16.68 -5.54 2.86
N PRO A 119 -17.40 -6.31 3.69
CA PRO A 119 -18.63 -5.82 4.32
C PRO A 119 -18.46 -4.53 5.15
N THR A 120 -17.27 -4.33 5.72
CA THR A 120 -16.92 -3.14 6.51
C THR A 120 -16.31 -2.01 5.68
N GLU A 121 -15.82 -2.32 4.48
CA GLU A 121 -15.22 -1.37 3.54
C GLU A 121 -15.79 -1.65 2.15
N PRO A 122 -16.96 -1.08 1.81
CA PRO A 122 -17.73 -1.45 0.63
C PRO A 122 -17.14 -0.93 -0.69
N ASP A 123 -16.09 -0.13 -0.62
CA ASP A 123 -15.39 0.42 -1.78
C ASP A 123 -14.21 -0.45 -2.18
N THR A 124 -13.98 -0.53 -3.49
CA THR A 124 -12.77 -1.10 -4.07
C THR A 124 -11.60 -0.20 -3.71
N ARG A 125 -10.52 -0.79 -3.20
CA ARG A 125 -9.31 -0.04 -2.84
C ARG A 125 -8.21 -0.32 -3.83
N VAL A 126 -7.59 0.74 -4.34
CA VAL A 126 -6.41 0.66 -5.19
C VAL A 126 -5.26 1.33 -4.46
N VAL A 127 -4.17 0.58 -4.29
CA VAL A 127 -2.91 1.09 -3.77
C VAL A 127 -1.92 1.19 -4.92
N VAL A 128 -1.38 2.38 -5.14
CA VAL A 128 -0.33 2.63 -6.14
C VAL A 128 0.94 3.02 -5.39
N GLU A 129 2.04 2.32 -5.63
CA GLU A 129 3.34 2.62 -5.05
C GLU A 129 4.35 2.96 -6.13
N ALA A 130 5.19 3.97 -5.87
CA ALA A 130 6.21 4.43 -6.81
C ALA A 130 7.52 4.77 -6.09
N GLU A 131 8.63 4.66 -6.83
CA GLU A 131 9.92 5.20 -6.40
C GLU A 131 9.85 6.73 -6.37
N ALA A 132 10.35 7.32 -5.29
CA ALA A 132 10.46 8.77 -5.17
C ALA A 132 11.58 9.12 -4.18
N GLU A 133 12.66 9.69 -4.70
CA GLU A 133 13.71 10.26 -3.87
C GLU A 133 13.25 11.58 -3.24
N PHE A 134 14.03 12.11 -2.30
CA PHE A 134 13.63 13.29 -1.52
C PHE A 134 13.10 14.43 -2.39
N ARG A 135 13.82 14.79 -3.47
CA ARG A 135 13.42 15.89 -4.37
C ARG A 135 12.15 15.57 -5.15
N ASP A 136 11.98 14.33 -5.57
CA ASP A 136 10.84 13.91 -6.37
C ASP A 136 9.55 13.92 -5.54
N ALA A 137 9.62 13.48 -4.28
CA ALA A 137 8.45 13.44 -3.40
C ALA A 137 7.83 14.82 -3.09
N HIS A 138 8.55 15.93 -3.32
CA HIS A 138 8.02 17.29 -3.15
C HIS A 138 7.32 17.86 -4.40
N GLY A 139 7.29 17.11 -5.51
CA GLY A 139 6.63 17.50 -6.74
C GLY A 139 5.09 17.51 -6.65
N VAL A 140 4.47 18.03 -7.72
CA VAL A 140 3.04 17.92 -7.95
C VAL A 140 2.81 16.99 -9.13
N TYR A 141 2.00 15.97 -8.92
CA TYR A 141 1.80 14.87 -9.85
C TYR A 141 0.36 14.77 -10.34
N THR A 142 0.20 14.10 -11.46
CA THR A 142 -1.07 13.59 -11.97
C THR A 142 -0.98 12.08 -11.96
N LEU A 143 -1.91 11.44 -11.24
CA LEU A 143 -2.13 10.01 -11.32
C LEU A 143 -3.15 9.73 -12.41
N GLU A 144 -2.86 8.78 -13.28
CA GLU A 144 -3.86 8.17 -14.15
C GLU A 144 -3.98 6.68 -13.81
N LEU A 145 -5.19 6.23 -13.50
CA LEU A 145 -5.54 4.81 -13.47
C LEU A 145 -6.10 4.41 -14.82
N LEU A 146 -5.55 3.34 -15.37
CA LEU A 146 -5.86 2.82 -16.69
C LEU A 146 -6.27 1.36 -16.57
N ASP A 147 -7.16 0.88 -17.43
CA ASP A 147 -7.41 -0.56 -17.55
C ASP A 147 -6.29 -1.28 -18.33
N ALA A 148 -6.49 -2.59 -18.54
CA ALA A 148 -5.59 -3.43 -19.32
C ALA A 148 -5.45 -2.95 -20.77
N GLU A 149 -6.52 -2.40 -21.33
CA GLU A 149 -6.61 -1.85 -22.69
C GLU A 149 -6.02 -0.44 -22.82
N GLY A 150 -5.75 0.22 -21.69
CA GLY A 150 -5.18 1.57 -21.63
C GLY A 150 -6.22 2.69 -21.62
N GLN A 151 -7.51 2.37 -21.44
CA GLN A 151 -8.57 3.36 -21.23
C GLN A 151 -8.47 3.95 -19.83
N ARG A 152 -8.68 5.26 -19.73
CA ARG A 152 -8.65 5.99 -18.46
C ARG A 152 -9.89 5.67 -17.62
N ILE A 153 -9.64 5.15 -16.43
CA ILE A 153 -10.65 4.92 -15.40
C ILE A 153 -10.77 6.17 -14.51
N LEU A 154 -9.63 6.70 -14.07
CA LEU A 154 -9.56 7.83 -13.15
C LEU A 154 -8.33 8.70 -13.46
N VAL A 155 -8.49 10.01 -13.33
CA VAL A 155 -7.37 10.97 -13.36
C VAL A 155 -7.43 11.82 -12.11
N LEU A 156 -6.41 11.71 -11.26
CA LEU A 156 -6.23 12.57 -10.09
C LEU A 156 -5.14 13.58 -10.37
N THR A 157 -5.52 14.84 -10.52
CA THR A 157 -4.58 15.93 -10.69
C THR A 157 -4.14 16.49 -9.34
N ARG A 158 -3.01 17.20 -9.33
CA ARG A 158 -2.48 17.88 -8.14
C ARG A 158 -2.19 16.96 -6.95
N VAL A 159 -1.83 15.71 -7.22
CA VAL A 159 -1.32 14.78 -6.21
C VAL A 159 -0.04 15.36 -5.62
N ARG A 160 0.03 15.40 -4.29
CA ARG A 160 1.22 15.79 -3.52
C ARG A 160 1.44 14.75 -2.45
N PHE A 161 2.67 14.64 -1.97
CA PHE A 161 3.01 13.76 -0.86
C PHE A 161 3.35 14.56 0.40
N PRO A 162 3.03 14.05 1.59
CA PRO A 162 3.35 14.73 2.85
C PRO A 162 4.87 14.84 3.06
N PRO A 163 5.34 15.73 3.95
CA PRO A 163 6.72 15.69 4.43
C PRO A 163 6.99 14.39 5.22
N LEU A 164 8.26 14.00 5.31
CA LEU A 164 8.72 12.96 6.24
C LEU A 164 8.90 13.51 7.65
#